data_AF-A0A1L9GZN7-F1
#
_entry.id   AF-A0A1L9GZN7-F1
#
_cell.length_a   1.000
_cell.length_b   1.000
_cell.length_c   1.000
_cell.angle_alpha   90.00
_cell.angle_beta   90.00
_cell.angle_gamma   90.00
#
_symmetry.space_group_name_H-M   'P 1'
#
loop_
_entity.id
_entity.type
_entity.pdbx_description
1 polymer ?
#
loop_
_entity_poly.entity_id
_entity_poly.type
_entity_poly.pdbx_seq_one_letter_code
_entity_poly.pdbx_strand_id
1 'polypeptide(L)'
;MKYLSLIIFSLVFSIPPVYASEVTGTITTGVDTGVEGIVVEAPTANPPAGEYTSEQSVALSGGTGTVSIHYTTDGAAATCSSGNVYSTPITVSSSLVIEAISCYANSIVSPIAIFGYAINPPSAPAPSSGGGGGGSGGFITTPATAAYDFNTDGKVDVFDFNVLITNWGSTGASSSTGDANGDGNVDILDFNLLIINWKP
;
A
#
# COMPACT_ATOMS: atom_id res chain seq x y z
N MET A 1 -34.96 -21.89 93.98
CA MET A 1 -34.97 -23.09 93.11
C MET A 1 -35.73 -22.76 91.85
N LYS A 2 -35.07 -22.77 90.68
CA LYS A 2 -35.69 -22.87 89.35
C LYS A 2 -34.56 -23.13 88.36
N TYR A 3 -34.46 -24.38 87.90
CA TYR A 3 -33.52 -24.81 86.88
C TYR A 3 -33.96 -24.25 85.53
N LEU A 4 -33.06 -23.60 84.79
CA LEU A 4 -33.29 -23.21 83.40
C LEU A 4 -32.47 -24.14 82.51
N SER A 5 -33.13 -25.16 81.94
CA SER A 5 -32.54 -26.06 80.94
C SER A 5 -32.22 -25.28 79.67
N LEU A 6 -30.96 -25.31 79.24
CA LEU A 6 -30.52 -24.75 77.98
C LEU A 6 -30.52 -25.86 76.91
N ILE A 7 -31.49 -25.83 76.00
CA ILE A 7 -31.56 -26.71 74.84
C ILE A 7 -30.73 -26.07 73.72
N ILE A 8 -29.63 -26.71 73.32
CA ILE A 8 -28.79 -26.25 72.20
C ILE A 8 -29.41 -26.79 70.91
N PHE A 9 -29.94 -25.90 70.08
CA PHE A 9 -30.44 -26.23 68.74
C PHE A 9 -29.30 -26.02 67.74
N SER A 10 -28.75 -27.11 67.19
CA SER A 10 -27.68 -27.03 66.18
C SER A 10 -28.30 -26.77 64.81
N LEU A 11 -27.99 -25.62 64.20
CA LEU A 11 -28.45 -25.25 62.86
C LEU A 11 -27.47 -25.81 61.82
N VAL A 12 -27.89 -26.76 60.99
CA VAL A 12 -27.08 -27.28 59.88
C VAL A 12 -27.46 -26.52 58.61
N PHE A 13 -26.55 -25.68 58.11
CA PHE A 13 -26.73 -24.98 56.83
C PHE A 13 -26.24 -25.88 55.69
N SER A 14 -27.17 -26.42 54.90
CA SER A 14 -26.84 -27.14 53.66
C SER A 14 -27.02 -26.17 52.49
N ILE A 15 -25.91 -25.70 51.90
CA ILE A 15 -25.93 -24.95 50.65
C ILE A 15 -25.72 -25.91 49.47
N PRO A 16 -26.63 -25.97 48.48
CA PRO A 16 -26.39 -26.75 47.27
C PRO A 16 -25.25 -26.11 46.47
N PRO A 17 -24.44 -26.90 45.72
CA PRO A 17 -23.42 -26.35 44.86
C PRO A 17 -24.06 -25.49 43.76
N VAL A 18 -23.61 -24.25 43.63
CA VAL A 18 -23.97 -23.37 42.50
C VAL A 18 -22.99 -23.65 41.38
N TYR A 19 -23.48 -24.20 40.26
CA TYR A 19 -22.70 -24.29 39.03
C TYR A 19 -22.95 -23.02 38.21
N ALA A 20 -21.88 -22.28 37.90
CA ALA A 20 -21.95 -21.27 36.86
C ALA A 20 -21.98 -21.97 35.50
N SER A 21 -23.01 -21.72 34.70
CA SER A 21 -23.04 -22.15 33.30
C SER A 21 -22.32 -21.09 32.48
N GLU A 22 -21.12 -21.39 32.01
CA GLU A 22 -20.49 -20.57 30.97
C GLU A 22 -21.17 -20.86 29.64
N VAL A 23 -21.72 -19.83 29.01
CA VAL A 23 -22.20 -19.92 27.63
C VAL A 23 -20.99 -19.79 26.73
N THR A 24 -20.46 -20.92 26.25
CA THR A 24 -19.49 -20.90 25.16
C THR A 24 -20.23 -20.69 23.84
N GLY A 25 -20.21 -19.46 23.35
CA GLY A 25 -20.73 -19.08 22.04
C GLY A 25 -19.93 -17.91 21.47
N THR A 26 -19.75 -17.88 20.15
CA THR A 26 -19.17 -16.73 19.47
C THR A 26 -20.09 -15.53 19.65
N ILE A 27 -19.56 -14.38 20.09
CA ILE A 27 -20.31 -13.13 20.10
C ILE A 27 -20.55 -12.72 18.65
N THR A 28 -21.67 -13.16 18.08
CA THR A 28 -22.35 -12.39 17.03
C THR A 28 -22.98 -11.18 17.71
N THR A 29 -23.01 -10.04 17.03
CA THR A 29 -23.69 -8.80 17.45
C THR A 29 -25.07 -9.13 18.03
N GLY A 30 -25.13 -9.25 19.36
CA GLY A 30 -26.21 -9.94 20.07
C GLY A 30 -26.20 -9.60 21.56
N VAL A 31 -25.78 -8.38 21.89
CA VAL A 31 -26.30 -7.69 23.06
C VAL A 31 -27.60 -7.05 22.59
N ASP A 32 -28.74 -7.66 22.93
CA ASP A 32 -30.08 -7.14 22.64
C ASP A 32 -30.41 -5.95 23.57
N THR A 33 -29.59 -4.89 23.48
CA THR A 33 -29.89 -3.58 24.10
C THR A 33 -30.58 -2.64 23.13
N GLY A 34 -30.96 -3.10 21.93
CA GLY A 34 -31.46 -2.24 20.86
C GLY A 34 -30.46 -1.16 20.41
N VAL A 35 -29.17 -1.33 20.74
CA VAL A 35 -28.11 -0.44 20.28
C VAL A 35 -27.55 -1.04 18.99
N GLU A 36 -28.19 -0.74 17.87
CA GLU A 36 -27.60 -0.98 16.55
C GLU A 36 -26.37 -0.07 16.39
N GLY A 37 -25.18 -0.65 16.55
CA GLY A 37 -23.93 0.02 16.18
C GLY A 37 -23.67 -0.16 14.69
N ILE A 38 -23.38 0.92 13.96
CA ILE A 38 -22.84 0.83 12.60
C ILE A 38 -21.36 0.46 12.69
N VAL A 39 -20.95 -0.59 11.98
CA VAL A 39 -19.53 -0.89 11.75
C VAL A 39 -19.03 0.09 10.68
N VAL A 40 -18.08 0.93 11.05
CA VAL A 40 -17.50 1.95 10.17
C VAL A 40 -16.30 1.33 9.47
N GLU A 41 -16.40 1.16 8.15
CA GLU A 41 -15.38 0.49 7.34
C GLU A 41 -14.75 1.47 6.35
N ALA A 42 -13.42 1.38 6.22
CA ALA A 42 -12.70 2.11 5.20
C ALA A 42 -13.12 1.62 3.80
N PRO A 43 -13.05 2.46 2.76
CA PRO A 43 -13.32 2.01 1.40
C PRO A 43 -12.42 0.84 1.01
N THR A 44 -12.90 0.01 0.09
CA THR A 44 -12.14 -1.02 -0.62
C THR A 44 -12.08 -0.66 -2.10
N ALA A 45 -10.99 -1.03 -2.78
CA ALA A 45 -10.80 -0.78 -4.20
C ALA A 45 -10.77 -2.08 -5.01
N ASN A 46 -11.39 -2.07 -6.19
CA ASN A 46 -11.33 -3.13 -7.18
C ASN A 46 -11.05 -2.55 -8.58
N PRO A 47 -9.94 -2.89 -9.23
CA PRO A 47 -8.93 -3.86 -8.79
C PRO A 47 -8.16 -3.38 -7.54
N PRO A 48 -7.61 -4.29 -6.72
CA PRO A 48 -6.81 -3.92 -5.56
C PRO A 48 -5.61 -3.04 -5.94
N ALA A 49 -5.06 -2.32 -4.96
CA ALA A 49 -3.78 -1.64 -5.13
C ALA A 49 -2.68 -2.62 -5.59
N GLY A 50 -1.80 -2.18 -6.48
CA GLY A 50 -0.76 -3.04 -7.05
C GLY A 50 -0.15 -2.52 -8.34
N GLU A 51 0.61 -3.40 -8.98
CA GLU A 51 1.29 -3.13 -10.25
C GLU A 51 0.47 -3.63 -11.44
N TYR A 52 0.43 -2.81 -12.49
CA TYR A 52 -0.31 -3.08 -13.72
C TYR A 52 0.50 -2.63 -14.94
N THR A 53 0.32 -3.32 -16.06
CA THR A 53 0.98 -2.96 -17.33
C THR A 53 0.08 -2.12 -18.26
N SER A 54 -1.11 -1.77 -17.79
CA SER A 54 -2.10 -1.00 -18.54
C SER A 54 -2.95 -0.14 -17.59
N GLU A 55 -3.64 0.85 -18.15
CA GLU A 55 -4.63 1.65 -17.43
C GLU A 55 -5.61 0.78 -16.64
N GLN A 56 -5.94 1.23 -15.42
CA GLN A 56 -6.94 0.58 -14.56
C GLN A 56 -8.19 1.44 -14.42
N SER A 57 -9.34 0.77 -14.31
CA SER A 57 -10.61 1.38 -13.92
C SER A 57 -10.95 0.93 -12.51
N VAL A 58 -10.69 1.80 -11.54
CA VAL A 58 -10.78 1.50 -10.11
C VAL A 58 -12.17 1.82 -9.58
N ALA A 59 -12.89 0.79 -9.18
CA ALA A 59 -14.15 0.91 -8.47
C ALA A 59 -13.92 0.93 -6.96
N LEU A 60 -14.49 1.93 -6.27
CA LEU A 60 -14.50 2.01 -4.80
C LEU A 60 -15.82 1.46 -4.24
N SER A 61 -15.76 0.85 -3.07
CA SER A 61 -16.92 0.33 -2.33
C SER A 61 -16.73 0.57 -0.84
N GLY A 62 -17.81 0.91 -0.13
CA GLY A 62 -17.80 1.17 1.31
C GLY A 62 -18.63 0.15 2.06
N GLY A 63 -18.47 0.10 3.39
CA GLY A 63 -19.24 -0.79 4.24
C GLY A 63 -20.73 -0.43 4.32
N THR A 64 -21.51 -1.29 4.96
CA THR A 64 -22.95 -1.07 5.17
C THR A 64 -23.19 0.25 5.92
N GLY A 65 -24.13 1.06 5.42
CA GLY A 65 -24.46 2.37 5.99
C GLY A 65 -23.62 3.54 5.47
N THR A 66 -22.67 3.31 4.55
CA THR A 66 -21.94 4.38 3.86
C THR A 66 -22.92 5.25 3.07
N VAL A 67 -22.88 6.57 3.31
CA VAL A 67 -23.69 7.58 2.61
C VAL A 67 -22.99 8.04 1.33
N SER A 68 -21.68 8.26 1.41
CA SER A 68 -20.84 8.60 0.26
C SER A 68 -19.41 8.12 0.47
N ILE A 69 -18.67 7.94 -0.62
CA ILE A 69 -17.22 7.73 -0.58
C ILE A 69 -16.59 8.97 -1.22
N HIS A 70 -15.59 9.55 -0.56
CA HIS A 70 -14.85 10.69 -1.07
C HIS A 70 -13.39 10.30 -1.30
N TYR A 71 -12.76 10.87 -2.33
CA TYR A 71 -11.38 10.51 -2.69
C TYR A 71 -10.57 11.69 -3.21
N THR A 72 -9.25 11.50 -3.22
CA THR A 72 -8.24 12.41 -3.76
C THR A 72 -7.18 11.60 -4.51
N THR A 73 -6.51 12.24 -5.48
CA THR A 73 -5.44 11.63 -6.30
C THR A 73 -4.20 12.52 -6.39
N ASP A 74 -4.20 13.64 -5.68
CA ASP A 74 -3.14 14.65 -5.63
C ASP A 74 -2.21 14.46 -4.42
N GLY A 75 -2.40 13.40 -3.63
CA GLY A 75 -1.66 13.11 -2.41
C GLY A 75 -2.13 13.90 -1.18
N ALA A 76 -3.23 14.65 -1.28
CA ALA A 76 -3.87 15.25 -0.11
C ALA A 76 -4.82 14.25 0.57
N ALA A 77 -4.96 14.35 1.89
CA ALA A 77 -5.89 13.51 2.64
C ALA A 77 -7.35 13.72 2.23
N ALA A 78 -8.05 12.63 1.92
CA ALA A 78 -9.47 12.68 1.61
C ALA A 78 -10.29 13.01 2.87
N THR A 79 -11.24 13.95 2.75
CA THR A 79 -12.24 14.25 3.79
C THR A 79 -13.64 14.30 3.19
N CYS A 80 -14.66 14.14 4.02
CA CYS A 80 -16.07 14.27 3.60
C CYS A 80 -16.45 15.70 3.16
N SER A 81 -15.59 16.69 3.38
CA SER A 81 -15.81 18.09 2.98
C SER A 81 -14.98 18.53 1.77
N SER A 82 -13.80 17.95 1.55
CA SER A 82 -12.84 18.42 0.54
C SER A 82 -12.51 17.38 -0.54
N GLY A 83 -12.79 16.10 -0.31
CA GLY A 83 -12.56 15.05 -1.32
C GLY A 83 -13.64 15.04 -2.40
N ASN A 84 -13.27 14.54 -3.58
CA ASN A 84 -14.19 14.35 -4.69
C ASN A 84 -15.18 13.24 -4.35
N VAL A 85 -16.47 13.45 -4.63
CA VAL A 85 -17.50 12.43 -4.41
C VAL A 85 -17.34 11.32 -5.47
N TYR A 86 -17.11 10.09 -5.01
CA TYR A 86 -17.05 8.93 -5.88
C TYR A 86 -18.46 8.59 -6.41
N SER A 87 -18.59 8.56 -7.73
CA SER A 87 -19.85 8.24 -8.43
C SER A 87 -19.65 7.36 -9.66
N THR A 88 -18.45 7.35 -10.23
CA THR A 88 -18.03 6.50 -11.34
C THR A 88 -16.64 5.93 -11.05
N PRO A 89 -16.27 4.78 -11.64
CA PRO A 89 -14.91 4.25 -11.53
C PRO A 89 -13.83 5.30 -11.87
N ILE A 90 -12.73 5.28 -11.11
CA ILE A 90 -11.61 6.20 -11.24
C ILE A 90 -10.64 5.62 -12.27
N THR A 91 -10.37 6.38 -13.33
CA THR A 91 -9.36 6.00 -14.33
C THR A 91 -7.96 6.29 -13.80
N VAL A 92 -7.10 5.27 -13.81
CA VAL A 92 -5.68 5.36 -13.45
C VAL A 92 -4.82 5.01 -14.67
N SER A 93 -4.45 6.04 -15.43
CA SER A 93 -3.68 5.92 -16.67
C SER A 93 -2.16 6.04 -16.48
N SER A 94 -1.73 6.55 -15.32
CA SER A 94 -0.34 6.62 -14.87
C SER A 94 -0.25 6.32 -13.38
N SER A 95 0.93 5.93 -12.89
CA SER A 95 1.15 5.61 -11.48
C SER A 95 0.72 6.76 -10.56
N LEU A 96 -0.11 6.46 -9.56
CA LEU A 96 -0.60 7.43 -8.57
C LEU A 96 -1.10 6.72 -7.30
N VAL A 97 -1.42 7.52 -6.29
CA VAL A 97 -2.07 7.06 -5.06
C VAL A 97 -3.48 7.61 -5.01
N ILE A 98 -4.46 6.75 -4.73
CA ILE A 98 -5.83 7.14 -4.40
C ILE A 98 -5.98 7.08 -2.88
N GLU A 99 -6.30 8.20 -2.25
CA GLU A 99 -6.75 8.22 -0.87
C GLU A 99 -8.28 8.32 -0.84
N ALA A 100 -8.94 7.49 -0.03
CA ALA A 100 -10.39 7.44 0.02
C ALA A 100 -10.93 7.31 1.45
N ILE A 101 -12.12 7.87 1.69
CA ILE A 101 -12.80 7.83 2.98
C ILE A 101 -14.29 7.54 2.78
N SER A 102 -14.86 6.67 3.62
CA SER A 102 -16.30 6.42 3.70
C SER A 102 -16.93 7.42 4.66
N CYS A 103 -17.94 8.14 4.18
CA CYS A 103 -18.71 9.13 4.93
C CYS A 103 -20.05 8.52 5.34
N TYR A 104 -20.41 8.69 6.60
CA TYR A 104 -21.65 8.18 7.19
C TYR A 104 -22.52 9.35 7.68
N ALA A 105 -23.75 9.04 8.07
CA ALA A 105 -24.64 10.02 8.69
C ALA A 105 -24.02 10.58 10.00
N ASN A 106 -24.52 11.75 10.43
CA ASN A 106 -24.09 12.41 11.67
C ASN A 106 -22.58 12.72 11.74
N SER A 107 -21.95 12.95 10.58
CA SER A 107 -20.51 13.27 10.47
C SER A 107 -19.57 12.18 10.98
N ILE A 108 -20.03 10.93 11.02
CA ILE A 108 -19.17 9.77 11.28
C ILE A 108 -18.37 9.46 10.01
N VAL A 109 -17.09 9.12 10.17
CA VAL A 109 -16.17 8.84 9.06
C VAL A 109 -15.34 7.59 9.35
N SER A 110 -14.98 6.87 8.30
CA SER A 110 -14.02 5.77 8.40
C SER A 110 -12.58 6.28 8.58
N PRO A 111 -11.64 5.39 8.91
CA PRO A 111 -10.23 5.62 8.59
C PRO A 111 -10.06 5.87 7.09
N ILE A 112 -9.01 6.61 6.72
CA ILE A 112 -8.62 6.81 5.32
C ILE A 112 -8.00 5.50 4.80
N ALA A 113 -8.46 5.04 3.64
CA ALA A 113 -7.85 3.97 2.86
C ALA A 113 -6.89 4.56 1.82
N ILE A 114 -5.74 3.91 1.63
CA ILE A 114 -4.70 4.33 0.68
C ILE A 114 -4.49 3.21 -0.34
N PHE A 115 -4.63 3.54 -1.62
CA PHE A 115 -4.45 2.60 -2.73
C PHE A 115 -3.38 3.10 -3.68
N GLY A 116 -2.21 2.44 -3.66
CA GLY A 116 -1.13 2.72 -4.60
C GLY A 116 -1.29 1.92 -5.90
N TYR A 117 -1.24 2.59 -7.04
CA TYR A 117 -1.25 1.97 -8.36
C TYR A 117 0.03 2.33 -9.10
N ALA A 118 0.77 1.32 -9.54
CA ALA A 118 1.92 1.49 -10.42
C ALA A 118 1.56 1.01 -11.83
N ILE A 119 1.59 1.93 -12.82
CA ILE A 119 1.31 1.64 -14.22
C ILE A 119 2.63 1.62 -14.99
N ASN A 120 3.09 0.41 -15.31
CA ASN A 120 4.36 0.14 -15.99
C ASN A 120 4.08 -0.49 -17.37
N PRO A 121 3.70 0.31 -18.38
CA PRO A 121 3.42 -0.22 -19.71
C PRO A 121 4.69 -0.84 -20.31
N PRO A 122 4.57 -1.93 -21.10
CA PRO A 122 5.72 -2.50 -21.78
C PRO A 122 6.35 -1.45 -22.69
N SER A 123 7.68 -1.36 -22.66
CA SER A 123 8.43 -0.51 -23.58
C SER A 123 8.03 -0.85 -25.01
N ALA A 124 7.63 0.16 -25.80
CA ALA A 124 7.34 -0.04 -27.21
C ALA A 124 8.53 -0.75 -27.88
N PRO A 125 8.31 -1.74 -28.76
CA PRO A 125 9.39 -2.37 -29.50
C PRO A 125 10.23 -1.30 -30.19
N ALA A 126 11.56 -1.35 -30.02
CA ALA A 126 12.45 -0.46 -30.75
C ALA A 126 12.13 -0.56 -32.25
N PRO A 127 12.03 0.55 -32.98
CA PRO A 127 11.81 0.50 -34.42
C PRO A 127 12.94 -0.34 -35.04
N SER A 128 12.57 -1.46 -35.65
CA SER A 128 13.50 -2.32 -36.37
C SER A 128 14.04 -1.53 -37.56
N SER A 129 15.20 -0.90 -37.38
CA SER A 129 15.97 -0.35 -38.48
C SER A 129 16.54 -1.53 -39.27
N GLY A 130 15.76 -2.04 -40.23
CA GLY A 130 16.20 -3.00 -41.23
C GLY A 130 17.32 -2.39 -42.08
N GLY A 131 18.55 -2.45 -41.58
CA GLY A 131 19.77 -2.09 -42.30
C GLY A 131 20.46 -3.35 -42.78
N GLY A 132 20.21 -3.75 -44.02
CA GLY A 132 21.06 -4.70 -44.73
C GLY A 132 22.41 -4.06 -45.08
N GLY A 133 23.50 -4.80 -44.92
CA GLY A 133 24.83 -4.41 -45.39
C GLY A 133 25.94 -5.18 -44.70
N GLY A 134 26.48 -6.20 -45.37
CA GLY A 134 27.53 -7.07 -44.85
C GLY A 134 28.91 -6.43 -44.74
N GLY A 135 29.84 -7.17 -44.14
CA GLY A 135 31.26 -6.83 -44.15
C GLY A 135 32.01 -7.37 -42.95
N SER A 136 32.71 -8.48 -43.16
CA SER A 136 33.72 -9.10 -42.31
C SER A 136 34.80 -8.12 -41.82
N GLY A 137 35.12 -8.16 -40.53
CA GLY A 137 36.33 -7.56 -39.97
C GLY A 137 36.27 -7.57 -38.46
N GLY A 138 37.19 -8.28 -37.81
CA GLY A 138 37.22 -8.46 -36.36
C GLY A 138 37.28 -7.13 -35.63
N PHE A 139 36.23 -6.82 -34.89
CA PHE A 139 36.24 -5.83 -33.84
C PHE A 139 35.88 -6.56 -32.55
N ILE A 140 36.81 -6.61 -31.60
CA ILE A 140 36.41 -6.66 -30.20
C ILE A 140 35.71 -5.33 -29.97
N THR A 141 34.41 -5.30 -30.18
CA THR A 141 33.57 -4.22 -29.64
C THR A 141 33.56 -4.46 -28.14
N THR A 142 34.53 -3.90 -27.44
CA THR A 142 34.27 -3.43 -26.08
C THR A 142 32.93 -2.70 -26.16
N PRO A 143 31.88 -3.12 -25.44
CA PRO A 143 30.62 -2.40 -25.46
C PRO A 143 30.93 -0.95 -25.16
N ALA A 144 30.36 -0.03 -25.94
CA ALA A 144 30.30 1.35 -25.52
C ALA A 144 29.69 1.33 -24.13
N THR A 145 30.45 1.80 -23.13
CA THR A 145 29.98 2.04 -21.76
C THR A 145 28.61 2.68 -21.86
N ALA A 146 27.55 1.93 -21.55
CA ALA A 146 26.23 2.50 -21.50
C ALA A 146 26.29 3.57 -20.41
N ALA A 147 26.00 4.82 -20.77
CA ALA A 147 25.77 5.82 -19.74
C ALA A 147 24.73 5.24 -18.77
N TYR A 148 24.97 5.37 -17.47
CA TYR A 148 24.08 4.90 -16.39
C TYR A 148 24.11 3.38 -16.09
N ASP A 149 24.98 2.62 -16.76
CA ASP A 149 25.36 1.25 -16.38
C ASP A 149 26.61 1.33 -15.50
N PHE A 150 26.40 1.36 -14.19
CA PHE A 150 27.46 1.59 -13.20
C PHE A 150 28.22 0.31 -12.86
N ASN A 151 27.59 -0.85 -13.02
CA ASN A 151 28.21 -2.15 -12.74
C ASN A 151 28.86 -2.79 -13.98
N THR A 152 28.69 -2.18 -15.17
CA THR A 152 29.22 -2.55 -16.49
C THR A 152 28.73 -3.88 -17.03
N ASP A 153 27.53 -4.31 -16.65
CA ASP A 153 26.94 -5.57 -17.11
C ASP A 153 26.22 -5.45 -18.46
N GLY A 154 26.18 -4.24 -19.03
CA GLY A 154 25.55 -3.92 -20.30
C GLY A 154 24.08 -3.58 -20.19
N LYS A 155 23.52 -3.49 -18.98
CA LYS A 155 22.14 -3.11 -18.70
C LYS A 155 22.09 -1.88 -17.79
N VAL A 156 20.89 -1.30 -17.68
CA VAL A 156 20.60 -0.21 -16.75
C VAL A 156 19.42 -0.68 -15.92
N ASP A 157 19.68 -1.37 -14.82
CA ASP A 157 18.65 -2.06 -14.05
C ASP A 157 18.80 -1.92 -12.53
N VAL A 158 18.18 -2.84 -11.78
CA VAL A 158 18.19 -2.82 -10.31
C VAL A 158 19.58 -2.97 -9.72
N PHE A 159 20.51 -3.60 -10.44
CA PHE A 159 21.88 -3.72 -10.00
C PHE A 159 22.64 -2.39 -10.11
N ASP A 160 22.30 -1.52 -11.07
CA ASP A 160 22.81 -0.15 -11.12
C ASP A 160 22.21 0.74 -10.03
N PHE A 161 20.92 0.54 -9.73
CA PHE A 161 20.32 1.20 -8.56
C PHE A 161 21.02 0.83 -7.25
N ASN A 162 21.41 -0.44 -7.10
CA ASN A 162 22.19 -0.88 -5.94
C ASN A 162 23.54 -0.16 -5.86
N VAL A 163 24.23 0.10 -6.99
CA VAL A 163 25.49 0.87 -6.99
C VAL A 163 25.26 2.31 -6.55
N LEU A 164 24.20 2.94 -7.07
CA LEU A 164 23.84 4.32 -6.75
C LEU A 164 23.49 4.49 -5.27
N ILE A 165 22.61 3.64 -4.72
CA ILE A 165 22.19 3.76 -3.32
C ILE A 165 23.30 3.38 -2.32
N THR A 166 24.25 2.52 -2.73
CA THR A 166 25.40 2.15 -1.88
C THR A 166 26.38 3.31 -1.69
N ASN A 167 26.46 4.23 -2.66
CA ASN A 167 27.38 5.37 -2.65
C ASN A 167 26.65 6.71 -2.42
N TRP A 168 25.38 6.69 -2.01
CA TRP A 168 24.56 7.90 -1.86
C TRP A 168 25.22 8.96 -0.97
N GLY A 169 25.27 10.20 -1.44
CA GLY A 169 25.90 11.33 -0.75
C GLY A 169 27.44 11.36 -0.84
N SER A 170 28.05 10.50 -1.65
CA SER A 170 29.49 10.55 -1.93
C SER A 170 29.86 11.83 -2.68
N THR A 171 31.04 12.37 -2.40
CA THR A 171 31.65 13.53 -3.08
C THR A 171 32.97 13.12 -3.72
N GLY A 172 33.32 13.66 -4.89
CA GLY A 172 34.42 13.17 -5.73
C GLY A 172 34.09 11.83 -6.41
N ALA A 173 32.80 11.59 -6.64
CA ALA A 173 32.28 10.39 -7.26
C ALA A 173 32.61 10.34 -8.77
N SER A 174 32.53 9.13 -9.32
CA SER A 174 32.60 8.85 -10.75
C SER A 174 31.39 8.03 -11.19
N SER A 175 31.23 7.82 -12.50
CA SER A 175 30.15 6.99 -13.04
C SER A 175 30.08 5.60 -12.39
N SER A 176 31.20 4.93 -12.15
CA SER A 176 31.23 3.62 -11.48
C SER A 176 30.76 3.63 -10.01
N THR A 177 30.62 4.81 -9.40
CA THR A 177 30.08 4.98 -8.05
C THR A 177 28.66 5.57 -8.08
N GLY A 178 28.02 5.67 -9.24
CA GLY A 178 26.65 6.16 -9.37
C GLY A 178 26.51 7.65 -9.69
N ASP A 179 27.58 8.36 -10.05
CA ASP A 179 27.51 9.74 -10.56
C ASP A 179 27.17 9.72 -12.06
N ALA A 180 25.88 9.82 -12.36
CA ALA A 180 25.34 9.77 -13.71
C ALA A 180 25.53 11.08 -14.46
N ASN A 181 25.44 12.23 -13.77
CA ASN A 181 25.48 13.55 -14.40
C ASN A 181 26.91 14.12 -14.53
N GLY A 182 27.89 13.51 -13.86
CA GLY A 182 29.30 13.88 -13.86
C GLY A 182 29.63 15.08 -12.97
N ASP A 183 28.78 15.43 -12.01
CA ASP A 183 28.97 16.58 -11.12
C ASP A 183 29.86 16.28 -9.90
N GLY A 184 30.29 15.03 -9.77
CA GLY A 184 31.15 14.55 -8.70
C GLY A 184 30.41 14.22 -7.42
N ASN A 185 29.08 14.23 -7.40
CA ASN A 185 28.26 13.79 -6.27
C ASN A 185 27.38 12.61 -6.68
N VAL A 186 26.85 11.89 -5.69
CA VAL A 186 25.82 10.86 -5.89
C VAL A 186 24.56 11.31 -5.18
N ASP A 187 23.56 11.76 -5.93
CA ASP A 187 22.33 12.32 -5.37
C ASP A 187 21.06 12.01 -6.19
N ILE A 188 20.01 12.78 -5.92
CA ILE A 188 18.69 12.60 -6.54
C ILE A 188 18.68 12.87 -8.04
N LEU A 189 19.59 13.69 -8.54
CA LEU A 189 19.76 13.96 -9.96
C LEU A 189 20.30 12.72 -10.67
N ASP A 190 21.19 11.97 -10.03
CA ASP A 190 21.70 10.72 -10.59
C ASP A 190 20.63 9.63 -10.62
N PHE A 191 19.83 9.56 -9.56
CA PHE A 191 18.70 8.64 -9.49
C PHE A 191 17.67 8.91 -10.60
N ASN A 192 17.35 10.18 -10.84
CA ASN A 192 16.46 10.57 -11.93
C ASN A 192 17.02 10.12 -13.28
N LEU A 193 18.33 10.30 -13.52
CA LEU A 193 18.97 9.87 -14.76
C LEU A 193 18.98 8.35 -14.92
N LEU A 194 19.25 7.61 -13.85
CA LEU A 194 19.20 6.15 -13.85
C LEU A 194 17.81 5.65 -14.27
N ILE A 195 16.76 6.17 -13.66
CA ILE A 195 15.39 5.70 -13.90
C ILE A 195 14.85 6.13 -15.26
N ILE A 196 15.25 7.30 -15.78
CA ILE A 196 14.88 7.72 -17.14
C ILE A 196 15.49 6.79 -18.20
N ASN A 197 16.62 6.13 -17.88
CA ASN A 197 17.33 5.26 -18.80
C ASN A 197 17.19 3.76 -18.48
N TRP A 198 16.26 3.40 -17.59
CA TRP A 198 16.07 2.03 -17.11
C TRP A 198 15.70 1.03 -18.22
N LYS A 199 16.38 -0.11 -18.25
CA LYS A 199 16.22 -1.22 -19.19
C LYS A 199 16.34 -2.57 -18.47
N PRO A 200 15.22 -3.23 -18.15
CA PRO A 200 15.20 -4.55 -17.51
C PRO A 200 15.75 -5.67 -18.41
#